data_AF-A0A832NRX0-F1
#
_entry.id   AF-A0A832NRX0-F1
#
_cell.length_a   1.000
_cell.length_b   1.000
_cell.length_c   1.000
_cell.angle_alpha   90.00
_cell.angle_beta   90.00
_cell.angle_gamma   90.00
#
_symmetry.space_group_name_H-M   'P 1'
#
loop_
_entity.id
_entity.type
_entity.pdbx_description
1 polymer ?
#
loop_
_entity_poly.entity_id
_entity_poly.type
_entity_poly.pdbx_seq_one_letter_code
_entity_poly.pdbx_strand_id
1 'polypeptide(L)'
;MGLPFKATAILIGSYARGDFNLWSDVDLLLLSEDFKGNPLERLKALDVPPGFQVIPLTPGEFRRLSARGNPMAVEAAASGRILRDDLKLAGKVFPKPSLNGGLETTPNQG
;
A
#
# COMPACT_ATOMS: atom_id res chain seq x y z
N MET A 1 -18.73 -15.24 1.38
CA MET A 1 -18.26 -15.35 -0.02
C MET A 1 -16.83 -14.82 -0.04
N GLY A 2 -15.83 -15.68 -0.22
CA GLY A 2 -14.44 -15.24 -0.41
C GLY A 2 -14.18 -14.97 -1.89
N LEU A 3 -13.34 -13.99 -2.22
CA LEU A 3 -12.92 -13.82 -3.62
C LEU A 3 -12.09 -15.05 -4.04
N PRO A 4 -12.20 -15.51 -5.31
CA PRO A 4 -11.63 -16.78 -5.76
C PRO A 4 -10.09 -16.81 -5.85
N PHE A 5 -9.42 -15.71 -5.48
CA PHE A 5 -7.98 -15.55 -5.55
C PHE A 5 -7.43 -15.01 -4.24
N LYS A 6 -6.14 -15.30 -3.99
CA LYS A 6 -5.41 -14.75 -2.85
C LYS A 6 -4.77 -13.43 -3.23
N ALA A 7 -5.01 -12.41 -2.42
CA ALA A 7 -4.37 -11.12 -2.60
C ALA A 7 -4.16 -10.38 -1.27
N THR A 8 -3.20 -9.48 -1.28
CA THR A 8 -3.07 -8.41 -0.29
C THR A 8 -3.40 -7.09 -1.00
N ALA A 9 -4.39 -6.36 -0.51
CA ALA A 9 -4.81 -5.08 -1.07
C ALA A 9 -4.51 -3.98 -0.06
N ILE A 10 -3.82 -2.94 -0.51
CA ILE A 10 -3.36 -1.83 0.33
C ILE A 10 -3.81 -0.54 -0.34
N LEU A 11 -4.59 0.24 0.39
CA LEU A 11 -4.89 1.61 0.04
C LEU A 11 -3.64 2.46 0.30
N ILE A 12 -3.24 3.22 -0.71
CA ILE A 12 -2.11 4.16 -0.63
C ILE A 12 -2.59 5.55 -1.04
N GLY A 13 -1.66 6.50 -1.18
CA GLY A 13 -1.99 7.80 -1.71
C GLY A 13 -2.82 8.63 -0.75
N SER A 14 -3.53 9.59 -1.33
CA SER A 14 -4.21 10.64 -0.57
C SER A 14 -5.33 10.12 0.33
N TYR A 15 -6.03 9.08 -0.11
CA TYR A 15 -7.06 8.40 0.69
C TYR A 15 -6.46 7.65 1.89
N ALA A 16 -5.26 7.08 1.77
CA ALA A 16 -4.59 6.45 2.91
C ALA A 16 -4.09 7.46 3.95
N ARG A 17 -3.61 8.62 3.49
CA ARG A 17 -3.10 9.73 4.32
C ARG A 17 -4.20 10.61 4.91
N GLY A 18 -5.37 10.66 4.27
CA GLY A 18 -6.48 11.52 4.67
C GLY A 18 -6.41 12.95 4.10
N ASP A 19 -5.57 13.19 3.09
CA ASP A 19 -5.38 14.49 2.43
C ASP A 19 -5.98 14.53 0.99
N PHE A 20 -6.95 13.67 0.72
CA PHE A 20 -7.65 13.58 -0.57
C PHE A 20 -8.60 14.77 -0.81
N ASN A 21 -8.91 15.03 -2.08
CA ASN A 21 -9.90 16.03 -2.51
C ASN A 21 -10.85 15.44 -3.57
N LEU A 22 -11.79 16.26 -4.05
CA LEU A 22 -12.83 15.82 -5.00
C LEU A 22 -12.28 15.26 -6.33
N TRP A 23 -11.04 15.62 -6.69
CA TRP A 23 -10.37 15.18 -7.91
C TRP A 23 -9.39 14.04 -7.68
N SER A 24 -9.28 13.54 -6.44
CA SER A 24 -8.35 12.46 -6.11
C SER A 24 -8.91 11.11 -6.54
N ASP A 25 -8.10 10.35 -7.28
CA ASP A 25 -8.31 8.92 -7.49
C ASP A 25 -8.03 8.13 -6.21
N VAL A 26 -8.63 6.94 -6.11
CA VAL A 26 -8.38 5.96 -5.05
C VAL A 26 -7.25 5.03 -5.50
N ASP A 27 -6.05 5.22 -4.93
CA ASP A 27 -4.88 4.41 -5.25
C ASP A 27 -4.86 3.08 -4.47
N LEU A 28 -4.84 1.97 -5.19
CA LEU A 28 -4.79 0.62 -4.64
C LEU A 28 -3.53 -0.12 -5.12
N LEU A 29 -2.65 -0.44 -4.19
CA LEU A 29 -1.60 -1.42 -4.41
C LEU A 29 -2.20 -2.82 -4.22
N LEU A 30 -2.26 -3.59 -5.29
CA LEU A 30 -2.80 -4.94 -5.29
C LEU A 30 -1.65 -5.93 -5.47
N LEU A 31 -1.48 -6.81 -4.47
CA LEU A 31 -0.44 -7.83 -4.45
C LEU A 31 -1.03 -9.22 -4.63
N SER A 32 -0.57 -9.96 -5.65
CA SER A 32 -0.95 -11.36 -5.84
C SER A 32 0.22 -12.16 -6.44
N GLU A 33 0.34 -13.43 -6.04
CA GLU A 33 1.26 -14.38 -6.65
C GLU A 33 0.79 -14.84 -8.03
N ASP A 34 -0.50 -14.66 -8.34
CA ASP A 34 -1.13 -15.11 -9.59
C ASP A 34 -0.91 -14.12 -10.75
N PHE A 35 -0.37 -12.92 -10.48
CA PHE A 35 -0.08 -11.95 -11.52
C PHE A 35 1.04 -12.43 -12.45
N LYS A 36 0.72 -12.50 -13.75
CA LYS A 36 1.63 -12.89 -14.84
C LYS A 36 1.70 -11.77 -15.87
N GLY A 37 2.75 -11.80 -16.69
CA GLY A 37 2.95 -10.78 -17.73
C GLY A 37 3.42 -9.44 -17.18
N ASN A 38 3.41 -8.42 -18.04
CA ASN A 38 3.83 -7.06 -17.69
C ASN A 38 2.70 -6.27 -16.99
N PRO A 39 3.00 -5.13 -16.33
CA PRO A 39 1.98 -4.36 -15.61
C PRO A 39 0.77 -3.94 -16.44
N LEU A 40 0.96 -3.64 -17.73
CA LEU A 40 -0.11 -3.22 -18.62
C LEU A 40 -1.06 -4.38 -18.94
N GLU A 41 -0.52 -5.58 -19.17
CA GLU A 41 -1.31 -6.81 -19.38
C GLU A 41 -2.15 -7.13 -18.15
N ARG A 42 -1.57 -7.02 -16.95
CA ARG A 42 -2.28 -7.24 -15.70
C ARG A 42 -3.41 -6.24 -15.51
N LEU A 43 -3.16 -4.96 -15.80
CA LEU A 43 -4.18 -3.92 -15.69
C LEU A 43 -5.34 -4.14 -16.67
N LYS A 44 -5.04 -4.55 -17.91
CA LYS A 44 -6.08 -4.89 -18.92
C LYS A 44 -6.96 -6.08 -18.51
N ALA A 45 -6.45 -6.97 -17.66
CA ALA A 45 -7.20 -8.10 -17.13
C ALA A 45 -8.06 -7.75 -15.91
N LEU A 46 -7.94 -6.52 -15.39
CA LEU A 46 -8.72 -6.03 -14.26
C LEU A 46 -9.86 -5.14 -14.76
N ASP A 47 -11.06 -5.38 -14.25
CA ASP A 47 -12.18 -4.44 -14.40
C ASP A 47 -12.07 -3.37 -13.31
N VAL A 48 -11.37 -2.28 -13.63
CA VAL A 48 -11.08 -1.19 -12.70
C VAL A 48 -12.16 -0.10 -12.86
N PRO A 49 -12.96 0.19 -11.82
CA PRO A 49 -13.95 1.25 -11.89
C PRO A 49 -13.32 2.63 -12.10
N PRO A 50 -14.05 3.59 -12.68
CA PRO A 50 -13.60 4.98 -12.73
C PRO A 50 -13.29 5.54 -11.34
N GLY A 51 -12.27 6.39 -11.25
CA GLY A 51 -11.82 6.97 -9.97
C GLY A 51 -10.91 6.05 -9.15
N PHE A 52 -10.49 4.90 -9.70
CA PHE A 52 -9.53 4.00 -9.07
C PHE A 52 -8.27 3.88 -9.92
N GLN A 53 -7.12 3.95 -9.24
CA GLN A 53 -5.82 3.63 -9.82
C GLN A 53 -5.30 2.35 -9.15
N VAL A 54 -5.27 1.24 -9.90
CA VAL A 54 -4.79 -0.04 -9.38
C VAL A 54 -3.37 -0.31 -9.87
N ILE A 55 -2.48 -0.66 -8.93
CA ILE A 55 -1.08 -0.98 -9.19
C ILE A 55 -0.87 -2.48 -8.93
N PRO A 56 -0.93 -3.34 -9.95
CA PRO A 56 -0.83 -4.79 -9.79
C PRO A 56 0.64 -5.24 -9.73
N LEU A 57 1.08 -5.71 -8.57
CA LEU A 57 2.43 -6.23 -8.35
C LEU A 57 2.42 -7.63 -7.76
N THR A 58 3.45 -8.39 -8.05
CA THR A 58 3.76 -9.59 -7.26
C THR A 58 4.42 -9.18 -5.94
N PRO A 59 4.32 -10.00 -4.88
CA PRO A 59 5.06 -9.76 -3.64
C PRO A 59 6.58 -9.64 -3.86
N GLY A 60 7.13 -10.36 -4.85
CA GLY A 60 8.53 -10.28 -5.22
C GLY A 60 8.92 -8.93 -5.84
N GLU A 61 8.08 -8.39 -6.71
CA GLU A 61 8.27 -7.04 -7.28
C GLU A 61 8.17 -5.98 -6.19
N PHE A 62 7.17 -6.07 -5.32
CA PHE A 62 7.02 -5.13 -4.21
C PHE A 62 8.22 -5.13 -3.28
N ARG A 63 8.78 -6.30 -2.93
CA ARG A 63 10.04 -6.40 -2.17
C ARG A 63 11.21 -5.75 -2.88
N ARG A 64 11.34 -5.94 -4.20
CA ARG A 64 12.41 -5.29 -5.00
C ARG A 64 12.27 -3.77 -5.03
N LEU A 65 11.05 -3.26 -5.18
CA LEU A 65 10.78 -1.83 -5.14
C LEU A 65 11.08 -1.24 -3.76
N SER A 66 10.65 -1.93 -2.70
CA SER A 66 10.93 -1.54 -1.31
C SER A 66 12.44 -1.48 -1.03
N ALA A 67 13.18 -2.50 -1.45
CA ALA A 67 14.64 -2.56 -1.28
C ALA A 67 15.39 -1.45 -2.04
N ARG A 68 14.78 -0.86 -3.07
CA ARG A 68 15.34 0.25 -3.85
C ARG A 68 14.87 1.62 -3.36
N GLY A 69 14.09 1.69 -2.28
CA GLY A 69 13.52 2.94 -1.78
C GLY A 69 12.55 3.58 -2.76
N ASN A 70 11.83 2.79 -3.56
CA ASN A 70 10.83 3.33 -4.47
C ASN A 70 9.77 4.12 -3.68
N PRO A 71 9.44 5.37 -4.07
CA PRO A 71 8.57 6.24 -3.29
C PRO A 71 7.20 5.63 -2.94
N MET A 72 6.54 4.97 -3.90
CA MET A 72 5.26 4.30 -3.68
C MET A 72 5.40 3.13 -2.69
N ALA A 73 6.49 2.37 -2.75
CA ALA A 73 6.71 1.27 -1.82
C ALA A 73 7.01 1.76 -0.40
N VAL A 74 7.79 2.84 -0.28
CA VAL A 74 8.07 3.50 1.01
C VAL A 74 6.80 4.10 1.60
N GLU A 75 6.00 4.78 0.78
CA GLU A 75 4.71 5.32 1.19
C GLU A 75 3.76 4.22 1.64
N ALA A 76 3.59 3.17 0.84
CA ALA A 76 2.78 2.03 1.21
C ALA A 76 3.22 1.49 2.59
N ALA A 77 4.53 1.31 2.80
CA ALA A 77 5.10 0.83 4.06
C ALA A 77 4.79 1.75 5.25
N ALA A 78 4.80 3.08 5.05
CA ALA A 78 4.69 4.08 6.11
C ALA A 78 3.24 4.45 6.45
N SER A 79 2.40 4.69 5.43
CA SER A 79 1.05 5.23 5.58
C SER A 79 -0.04 4.36 4.96
N GLY A 80 0.32 3.29 4.26
CA GLY A 80 -0.64 2.41 3.60
C GLY A 80 -1.65 1.78 4.57
N ARG A 81 -2.90 1.65 4.13
CA ARG A 81 -3.97 0.99 4.89
C ARG A 81 -4.28 -0.37 4.27
N ILE A 82 -4.09 -1.42 5.06
CA ILE A 82 -4.36 -2.79 4.61
C ILE A 82 -5.87 -2.99 4.58
N LEU A 83 -6.42 -3.22 3.39
CA LEU A 83 -7.83 -3.55 3.18
C LEU A 83 -8.07 -5.06 3.17
N ARG A 84 -7.05 -5.82 2.75
CA ARG A 84 -7.04 -7.29 2.70
C ARG A 84 -5.60 -7.81 2.80
N ASP A 85 -5.38 -8.93 3.46
CA ASP A 85 -4.05 -9.54 3.56
C ASP A 85 -4.06 -11.07 3.60
N ASP A 86 -4.43 -11.71 2.49
CA ASP A 86 -4.42 -13.18 2.41
C ASP A 86 -3.00 -13.75 2.39
N LEU A 87 -2.04 -12.97 1.88
CA LEU A 87 -0.63 -13.35 1.75
C LEU A 87 0.16 -13.13 3.05
N LYS A 88 -0.49 -12.59 4.10
CA LYS A 88 0.12 -12.33 5.42
C LYS A 88 1.38 -11.46 5.33
N LEU A 89 1.32 -10.41 4.51
CA LEU A 89 2.39 -9.45 4.28
C LEU A 89 2.41 -8.31 5.30
N ALA A 90 1.29 -8.05 5.99
CA ALA A 90 1.16 -6.98 6.97
C ALA A 90 2.30 -6.95 7.99
N GLY A 91 2.60 -8.09 8.61
CA GLY A 91 3.64 -8.19 9.64
C GLY A 91 5.07 -8.29 9.12
N LYS A 92 5.27 -8.44 7.80
CA LYS A 92 6.59 -8.63 7.19
C LYS A 92 7.10 -7.40 6.45
N VAL A 93 6.21 -6.51 6.01
CA VAL A 93 6.56 -5.41 5.11
C VAL A 93 6.15 -4.03 5.64
N PHE A 94 5.20 -3.97 6.58
CA PHE A 94 4.71 -2.73 7.19
C PHE A 94 5.07 -2.77 8.68
N PRO A 95 6.25 -2.29 9.12
CA PRO A 95 6.49 -2.14 10.54
C PRO A 95 5.40 -1.22 11.10
N LYS A 96 4.75 -1.63 12.20
CA LYS A 96 3.83 -0.74 12.91
C LYS A 96 4.57 0.57 13.20
N PRO A 97 3.93 1.74 13.07
CA PRO A 97 4.52 2.97 13.57
C PRO A 97 4.84 2.72 15.05
N SER A 98 6.11 2.81 15.41
CA SER A 98 6.51 2.82 16.81
C SER A 98 5.84 4.04 17.45
N LEU A 99 4.85 3.81 18.30
CA LEU A 99 4.20 4.86 19.10
C LEU A 99 5.16 5.33 20.20
N ASN A 100 6.33 5.83 19.84
CA ASN A 100 7.25 6.51 20.74
C ASN A 100 7.43 7.95 20.24
N GLY A 101 6.32 8.67 20.18
CA GLY A 101 6.29 10.13 20.08
C GLY A 101 5.90 10.72 21.44
N GLY A 102 6.68 10.43 22.47
CA GLY A 102 6.59 11.14 23.74
C GLY A 102 7.22 12.51 23.56
N LEU A 103 6.40 13.56 23.66
CA LEU A 103 6.87 14.93 23.81
C LEU A 103 7.72 15.01 25.10
N GLU A 104 9.04 15.01 24.98
CA GLU A 104 9.89 15.53 26.03
C GLU A 104 9.75 17.05 26.04
N THR A 105 8.82 17.54 26.88
CA THR A 105 8.88 18.91 27.37
C THR A 105 10.01 18.98 28.38
N THR A 106 11.18 19.44 27.98
CA THR A 106 12.18 19.89 28.95
C THR A 106 11.64 21.17 29.63
N PRO A 107 11.60 21.23 30.97
CA PRO A 107 11.26 22.48 31.65
C PRO A 107 12.43 23.44 31.46
N ASN A 108 12.10 24.62 30.96
CA ASN A 108 12.95 25.80 30.91
C ASN A 108 13.46 26.08 32.33
N GLN A 109 14.76 25.86 32.57
CA GLN A 109 15.41 26.31 33.80
C GLN A 109 15.80 27.76 33.60
N GLY A 110 15.25 28.63 34.47
CA GLY A 110 15.59 30.04 34.56
C GLY A 110 16.87 30.32 35.32
#